data_AF-A0AAW5UVI7-F1
#
_entry.id   AF-A0AAW5UVI7-F1
#
_cell.length_a   1.000
_cell.length_b   1.000
_cell.length_c   1.000
_cell.angle_alpha   90.00
_cell.angle_beta   90.00
_cell.angle_gamma   90.00
#
_symmetry.space_group_name_H-M   'P 1'
#
loop_
_entity.id
_entity.type
_entity.pdbx_description
1 polymer ?
#
loop_
_entity_poly.entity_id
_entity_poly.type
_entity_poly.pdbx_seq_one_letter_code
_entity_poly.pdbx_strand_id
1 'polypeptide(L)'
;MNRKKLLISLAMAMLSMAGLAADNLPALRVQGRNLVDANGKTVVLHGVMDTPNRYFNGWRWQQWKADYSEADIKPCLEYFSKLFSAITDKKQGAYCTVFRLHMDPCWTNDPAKKAENEADISAFNMARYRRYLQKLYIPLIKDAIAHGLYVIVRPPGVCPGDIRVDDKYNRYLKGIWKAFAADEYIQQNSGIISIELANEPVRVHLGDGSNSDKALHDYFQPVVNEIREQGFKGIIWVPGAGYQSQYQDYVKYPITDSEDNFSYAVHVYSGWYGNMTDKNCNHDTFIRNFKSQVPMVETKPIMVTEIDWSPEDPDQKDKGHYNEWEQWTQPNLGSWATASTSKWGLAWKAVHDHFGNIGMTLTHPQEYYDIDEYIKSGKVIPGFQNAKKHGLFEECCGYACMNWYKEWYLKQNTTGIKQTETQADVVSTLYYNIEGKEVEKPTAGVYIIKQLLSNGKIRSRKVFLK
;
A
#
# COMPACT_ATOMS: atom_id res chain seq x y z
N MET A 1 -4.91 -46.62 25.35
CA MET A 1 -5.14 -45.47 24.43
C MET A 1 -3.78 -45.01 23.91
N ASN A 2 -3.50 -45.19 22.61
CA ASN A 2 -2.15 -45.10 22.04
C ASN A 2 -1.59 -43.66 22.06
N ARG A 3 -0.34 -43.46 22.52
CA ARG A 3 0.38 -42.17 22.60
C ARG A 3 0.32 -41.33 21.30
N LYS A 4 0.20 -41.96 20.12
CA LYS A 4 0.00 -41.29 18.83
C LYS A 4 -1.35 -40.57 18.70
N LYS A 5 -2.43 -41.06 19.32
CA LYS A 5 -3.75 -40.40 19.28
C LYS A 5 -3.78 -39.17 20.20
N LEU A 6 -3.04 -39.20 21.33
CA LEU A 6 -2.96 -38.07 22.26
C LEU A 6 -2.21 -36.86 21.67
N LEU A 7 -1.15 -37.10 20.91
CA LEU A 7 -0.37 -36.03 20.23
C LEU A 7 -1.16 -35.37 19.07
N ILE A 8 -1.98 -36.14 18.36
CA ILE A 8 -2.84 -35.62 17.27
C ILE A 8 -4.01 -34.80 17.85
N SER A 9 -4.58 -35.21 18.98
CA SER A 9 -5.61 -34.46 19.69
C SER A 9 -5.09 -33.15 20.31
N LEU A 10 -3.84 -33.13 20.79
CA LEU A 10 -3.20 -31.92 21.32
C LEU A 10 -2.84 -30.92 20.20
N ALA A 11 -2.41 -31.41 19.03
CA ALA A 11 -2.17 -30.59 17.85
C ALA A 11 -3.47 -30.00 17.28
N MET A 12 -4.58 -30.76 17.27
CA MET A 12 -5.88 -30.23 16.84
C MET A 12 -6.51 -29.25 17.84
N ALA A 13 -6.27 -29.41 19.14
CA ALA A 13 -6.75 -28.46 20.16
C ALA A 13 -5.97 -27.13 20.14
N MET A 14 -4.70 -27.13 19.71
CA MET A 14 -3.93 -25.89 19.51
C MET A 14 -4.29 -25.15 18.20
N LEU A 15 -4.89 -25.84 17.22
CA LEU A 15 -5.44 -25.18 16.03
C LEU A 15 -6.84 -24.58 16.24
N SER A 16 -7.55 -24.93 17.32
CA SER A 16 -8.92 -24.46 17.59
C SER A 16 -9.01 -23.31 18.60
N MET A 17 -7.88 -22.74 19.03
CA MET A 17 -7.82 -21.56 19.92
C MET A 17 -7.43 -20.26 19.20
N ALA A 18 -7.23 -20.29 17.87
CA ALA A 18 -7.03 -19.09 17.06
C ALA A 18 -8.38 -18.42 16.75
N GLY A 19 -8.98 -17.86 17.79
CA GLY A 19 -10.27 -17.19 17.75
C GLY A 19 -10.18 -15.78 18.29
N LEU A 20 -9.36 -14.93 17.65
CA LEU A 20 -9.58 -13.48 17.61
C LEU A 20 -9.18 -12.98 16.21
N ALA A 21 -10.13 -12.35 15.55
CA ALA A 21 -10.04 -11.86 14.17
C ALA A 21 -9.03 -10.70 14.06
N ALA A 22 -7.82 -11.00 13.60
CA ALA A 22 -6.75 -10.09 13.15
C ALA A 22 -5.55 -10.89 12.58
N ASP A 23 -5.45 -12.18 12.93
CA ASP A 23 -4.20 -12.97 12.86
C ASP A 23 -3.85 -13.68 11.54
N ASN A 24 -4.36 -13.31 10.36
CA ASN A 24 -3.88 -13.93 9.11
C ASN A 24 -4.04 -13.03 7.88
N LEU A 25 -3.27 -11.93 7.83
CA LEU A 25 -2.91 -11.36 6.52
C LEU A 25 -2.00 -12.37 5.81
N PRO A 26 -2.42 -12.95 4.67
CA PRO A 26 -1.57 -13.91 4.00
C PRO A 26 -0.35 -13.21 3.40
N ALA A 27 0.82 -13.86 3.49
CA ALA A 27 2.01 -13.37 2.82
C ALA A 27 1.78 -13.20 1.32
N LEU A 28 2.16 -12.04 0.78
CA LEU A 28 2.10 -11.72 -0.64
C LEU A 28 3.48 -11.85 -1.28
N ARG A 29 3.45 -12.17 -2.56
CA ARG A 29 4.62 -12.13 -3.45
C ARG A 29 4.20 -11.73 -4.85
N VAL A 30 5.17 -11.27 -5.63
CA VAL A 30 5.01 -11.09 -7.07
C VAL A 30 4.95 -12.46 -7.76
N GLN A 31 4.00 -12.60 -8.68
CA GLN A 31 3.95 -13.74 -9.61
C GLN A 31 3.49 -13.27 -10.98
N GLY A 32 4.45 -13.18 -11.91
CA GLY A 32 4.22 -12.56 -13.21
C GLY A 32 3.64 -11.15 -13.02
N ARG A 33 2.55 -10.86 -13.71
CA ARG A 33 1.89 -9.54 -13.64
C ARG A 33 1.11 -9.26 -12.37
N ASN A 34 0.97 -10.20 -11.44
CA ASN A 34 0.06 -10.07 -10.29
C ASN A 34 0.79 -10.12 -8.94
N LEU A 35 0.20 -9.52 -7.92
CA LEU A 35 0.43 -9.93 -6.54
C LEU A 35 -0.44 -11.15 -6.24
N VAL A 36 0.13 -12.13 -5.54
CA VAL A 36 -0.60 -13.33 -5.12
C VAL A 36 -0.32 -13.66 -3.67
N ASP A 37 -1.31 -14.28 -3.02
CA ASP A 37 -1.11 -14.92 -1.73
C ASP A 37 -0.40 -16.28 -1.83
N ALA A 38 -0.14 -16.92 -0.69
CA ALA A 38 0.47 -18.24 -0.62
C ALA A 38 -0.32 -19.35 -1.36
N ASN A 39 -1.62 -19.17 -1.61
CA ASN A 39 -2.46 -20.10 -2.35
C ASN A 39 -2.53 -19.77 -3.86
N GLY A 40 -1.83 -18.73 -4.31
CA GLY A 40 -1.86 -18.25 -5.69
C GLY A 40 -3.09 -17.38 -6.02
N LYS A 41 -3.87 -16.95 -5.02
CA LYS A 41 -4.99 -16.02 -5.23
C LYS A 41 -4.44 -14.64 -5.54
N THR A 42 -4.87 -14.05 -6.67
CA THR A 42 -4.54 -12.66 -7.01
C THR A 42 -5.11 -11.68 -6.00
N VAL A 43 -4.30 -10.70 -5.61
CA VAL A 43 -4.65 -9.62 -4.69
C VAL A 43 -4.38 -8.28 -5.35
N VAL A 44 -5.31 -7.33 -5.21
CA VAL A 44 -5.11 -5.94 -5.62
C VAL A 44 -5.26 -5.07 -4.36
N LEU A 45 -4.18 -4.37 -4.02
CA LEU A 45 -4.11 -3.56 -2.81
C LEU A 45 -4.75 -2.19 -3.02
N HIS A 46 -5.52 -1.72 -2.05
CA HIS A 46 -6.07 -0.36 -2.07
C HIS A 46 -6.06 0.25 -0.67
N GLY A 47 -5.75 1.55 -0.58
CA GLY A 47 -5.47 2.15 0.71
C GLY A 47 -5.25 3.65 0.70
N VAL A 48 -4.52 4.10 1.71
CA VAL A 48 -4.11 5.49 1.92
C VAL A 48 -2.66 5.54 2.38
N MET A 49 -2.02 6.69 2.20
CA MET A 49 -0.74 7.05 2.80
C MET A 49 -0.97 7.96 4.01
N ASP A 50 -0.09 7.93 5.00
CA ASP A 50 0.03 9.02 5.98
C ASP A 50 1.48 9.07 6.53
N THR A 51 1.82 10.21 7.11
CA THR A 51 3.10 10.58 7.68
C THR A 51 2.90 10.88 9.17
N PRO A 52 3.68 10.30 10.10
CA PRO A 52 3.53 10.54 11.54
C PRO A 52 4.06 11.92 11.94
N ASN A 53 3.41 12.98 11.48
CA ASN A 53 3.85 14.36 11.63
C ASN A 53 2.66 15.23 12.02
N ARG A 54 2.77 15.94 13.14
CA ARG A 54 1.70 16.79 13.68
C ARG A 54 1.19 17.78 12.65
N TYR A 55 2.07 18.39 11.86
CA TYR A 55 1.68 19.38 10.87
C TYR A 55 0.79 18.77 9.79
N PHE A 56 1.25 17.69 9.16
CA PHE A 56 0.49 16.98 8.13
C PHE A 56 -0.81 16.37 8.68
N ASN A 57 -0.81 15.95 9.95
CA ASN A 57 -2.00 15.43 10.61
C ASN A 57 -2.95 16.53 11.14
N GLY A 58 -2.72 17.80 10.82
CA GLY A 58 -3.59 18.92 11.22
C GLY A 58 -3.59 19.18 12.73
N TRP A 59 -2.48 18.88 13.41
CA TRP A 59 -2.27 19.06 14.85
C TRP A 59 -3.23 18.25 15.74
N ARG A 60 -3.86 17.21 15.19
CA ARG A 60 -4.95 16.45 15.85
C ARG A 60 -4.53 15.64 17.07
N TRP A 61 -3.27 15.24 17.13
CA TRP A 61 -2.77 14.41 18.23
C TRP A 61 -1.90 15.17 19.22
N GLN A 62 -1.44 16.37 18.86
CA GLN A 62 -0.71 17.25 19.75
C GLN A 62 -0.58 18.66 19.17
N GLN A 63 -0.61 19.66 20.05
CA GLN A 63 -0.39 21.07 19.69
C GLN A 63 1.01 21.32 19.14
N TRP A 64 1.20 22.48 18.51
CA TRP A 64 2.49 22.90 17.98
C TRP A 64 3.58 22.87 19.06
N LYS A 65 4.72 22.27 18.69
CA LYS A 65 5.95 22.21 19.47
C LYS A 65 7.11 22.10 18.49
N ALA A 66 8.24 22.70 18.82
CA ALA A 66 9.40 22.77 17.92
C ALA A 66 10.09 21.43 17.68
N ASP A 67 10.12 20.54 18.69
CA ASP A 67 10.89 19.30 18.66
C ASP A 67 10.01 18.04 18.67
N TYR A 68 10.52 16.99 18.03
CA TYR A 68 10.01 15.62 18.13
C TYR A 68 10.91 14.79 19.06
N SER A 69 10.29 14.16 20.03
CA SER A 69 10.93 13.46 21.14
C SER A 69 10.17 12.17 21.50
N GLU A 70 10.70 11.37 22.42
CA GLU A 70 10.01 10.16 22.87
C GLU A 70 8.66 10.44 23.55
N ALA A 71 8.47 11.63 24.12
CA ALA A 71 7.20 12.05 24.70
C ALA A 71 6.08 12.16 23.65
N ASP A 72 6.44 12.35 22.38
CA ASP A 72 5.51 12.54 21.27
C ASP A 72 5.13 11.19 20.61
N ILE A 73 5.78 10.09 20.99
CA ILE A 73 5.52 8.75 20.41
C ILE A 73 4.12 8.27 20.76
N LYS A 74 3.77 8.26 22.06
CA LYS A 74 2.49 7.75 22.53
C LYS A 74 1.28 8.43 21.86
N PRO A 75 1.17 9.78 21.85
CA PRO A 75 0.02 10.41 21.20
C PRO A 75 -0.02 10.17 19.68
N CYS A 76 1.15 10.05 19.02
CA CYS A 76 1.22 9.68 17.61
C CYS A 76 0.68 8.26 17.38
N LEU A 77 1.14 7.26 18.15
CA LEU A 77 0.64 5.88 18.05
C LEU A 77 -0.87 5.79 18.30
N GLU A 78 -1.39 6.47 19.33
CA GLU A 78 -2.82 6.48 19.64
C GLU A 78 -3.67 7.10 18.52
N TYR A 79 -3.14 8.09 17.81
CA TYR A 79 -3.80 8.70 16.66
C TYR A 79 -3.80 7.77 15.45
N PHE A 80 -2.67 7.17 15.11
CA PHE A 80 -2.58 6.22 13.99
C PHE A 80 -3.43 4.98 14.25
N SER A 81 -3.54 4.50 15.48
CA SER A 81 -4.44 3.39 15.82
C SER A 81 -5.91 3.69 15.51
N LYS A 82 -6.36 4.91 15.83
CA LYS A 82 -7.71 5.38 15.46
C LYS A 82 -7.89 5.44 13.95
N LEU A 83 -6.88 5.91 13.23
CA LEU A 83 -6.88 5.98 11.77
C LEU A 83 -6.99 4.58 11.17
N PHE A 84 -6.16 3.63 11.61
CA PHE A 84 -6.19 2.24 11.15
C PHE A 84 -7.55 1.59 11.40
N SER A 85 -8.13 1.82 12.58
CA SER A 85 -9.51 1.42 12.88
C SER A 85 -10.53 2.01 11.89
N ALA A 86 -10.44 3.31 11.57
CA ALA A 86 -11.36 3.98 10.67
C ALA A 86 -11.28 3.43 9.23
N ILE A 87 -10.07 3.38 8.66
CA ILE A 87 -9.88 3.03 7.25
C ILE A 87 -10.15 1.54 6.95
N THR A 88 -10.22 0.71 7.99
CA THR A 88 -10.53 -0.72 7.91
C THR A 88 -11.95 -1.08 8.37
N ASP A 89 -12.76 -0.11 8.80
CA ASP A 89 -14.13 -0.35 9.27
C ASP A 89 -15.10 -0.65 8.12
N LYS A 90 -15.12 -1.92 7.71
CA LYS A 90 -16.00 -2.43 6.66
C LYS A 90 -17.49 -2.28 6.98
N LYS A 91 -17.87 -2.20 8.26
CA LYS A 91 -19.28 -2.00 8.66
C LYS A 91 -19.74 -0.59 8.32
N GLN A 92 -18.83 0.37 8.35
CA GLN A 92 -19.09 1.77 7.98
C GLN A 92 -18.71 2.10 6.53
N GLY A 93 -18.25 1.10 5.77
CA GLY A 93 -18.00 1.24 4.33
C GLY A 93 -16.55 1.45 3.95
N ALA A 94 -15.60 1.38 4.89
CA ALA A 94 -14.18 1.52 4.61
C ALA A 94 -13.49 0.17 4.37
N TYR A 95 -12.79 0.04 3.25
CA TYR A 95 -12.24 -1.23 2.77
C TYR A 95 -10.73 -1.20 2.51
N CYS A 96 -9.96 -0.28 3.11
CA CYS A 96 -8.51 -0.27 2.90
C CYS A 96 -7.87 -1.61 3.29
N THR A 97 -6.92 -2.06 2.48
CA THR A 97 -6.12 -3.29 2.68
C THR A 97 -4.63 -3.00 2.80
N VAL A 98 -4.18 -1.79 2.46
CA VAL A 98 -2.77 -1.38 2.56
C VAL A 98 -2.67 0.00 3.18
N PHE A 99 -1.58 0.24 3.88
CA PHE A 99 -1.20 1.55 4.37
C PHE A 99 0.23 1.87 3.90
N ARG A 100 0.41 3.00 3.24
CA ARG A 100 1.73 3.51 2.86
C ARG A 100 2.26 4.40 3.99
N LEU A 101 3.34 3.99 4.63
CA LEU A 101 3.95 4.69 5.75
C LEU A 101 5.14 5.53 5.28
N HIS A 102 5.04 6.84 5.43
CA HIS A 102 6.16 7.75 5.25
C HIS A 102 6.95 7.93 6.55
N MET A 103 8.24 7.59 6.51
CA MET A 103 9.14 7.82 7.65
C MET A 103 9.63 9.27 7.73
N ASP A 104 8.84 10.22 8.22
CA ASP A 104 9.18 11.65 8.21
C ASP A 104 10.59 12.02 8.77
N PRO A 105 11.34 12.94 8.11
CA PRO A 105 12.60 13.50 8.60
C PRO A 105 12.54 14.14 9.99
N CYS A 106 11.37 14.61 10.45
CA CYS A 106 11.20 15.21 11.78
C CYS A 106 11.61 14.24 12.92
N TRP A 107 11.49 12.93 12.68
CA TRP A 107 11.95 11.90 13.61
C TRP A 107 13.40 11.52 13.41
N THR A 108 13.95 11.63 12.20
CA THR A 108 15.25 11.05 11.86
C THR A 108 16.40 12.07 11.79
N ASN A 109 16.08 13.35 11.63
CA ASN A 109 17.05 14.42 11.58
C ASN A 109 17.52 14.81 12.99
N ASP A 110 18.79 15.20 13.08
CA ASP A 110 19.36 15.82 14.26
C ASP A 110 18.67 17.17 14.53
N PRO A 111 17.95 17.34 15.65
CA PRO A 111 17.21 18.56 15.93
C PRO A 111 18.11 19.78 16.16
N ALA A 112 19.42 19.59 16.37
CA ALA A 112 20.38 20.69 16.45
C ALA A 112 20.85 21.17 15.07
N LYS A 113 20.44 20.50 13.98
CA LYS A 113 20.78 20.85 12.60
C LYS A 113 19.52 21.30 11.85
N LYS A 114 19.70 22.28 10.96
CA LYS A 114 18.65 22.74 10.06
C LYS A 114 18.81 22.04 8.71
N ALA A 115 17.73 21.43 8.23
CA ALA A 115 17.59 21.04 6.83
C ALA A 115 16.83 22.15 6.09
N GLU A 116 17.21 22.44 4.84
CA GLU A 116 16.54 23.51 4.08
C GLU A 116 15.15 23.11 3.57
N ASN A 117 14.94 21.83 3.27
CA ASN A 117 13.66 21.25 2.86
C ASN A 117 13.66 19.74 3.09
N GLU A 118 12.56 19.06 2.73
CA GLU A 118 12.40 17.62 2.92
C GLU A 118 13.39 16.77 2.12
N ALA A 119 13.93 17.28 1.01
CA ALA A 119 14.95 16.59 0.21
C ALA A 119 16.37 16.72 0.79
N ASP A 120 16.59 17.65 1.73
CA ASP A 120 17.90 17.90 2.32
C ASP A 120 18.24 16.91 3.44
N ILE A 121 19.03 15.89 3.09
CA ILE A 121 19.52 14.88 4.03
C ILE A 121 20.70 15.34 4.91
N SER A 122 21.13 16.61 4.85
CA SER A 122 22.29 17.11 5.61
C SER A 122 22.14 16.97 7.14
N ALA A 123 20.90 17.02 7.62
CA ALA A 123 20.55 16.87 9.03
C ALA A 123 20.29 15.41 9.44
N PHE A 124 20.26 14.44 8.51
CA PHE A 124 19.94 13.06 8.83
C PHE A 124 20.92 12.45 9.86
N ASN A 125 20.37 11.69 10.82
CA ASN A 125 21.16 11.01 11.84
C ASN A 125 20.77 9.53 11.95
N MET A 126 21.68 8.63 11.55
CA MET A 126 21.45 7.18 11.57
C MET A 126 21.13 6.62 12.96
N ALA A 127 21.74 7.15 14.03
CA ALA A 127 21.45 6.68 15.39
C ALA A 127 20.03 7.06 15.82
N ARG A 128 19.58 8.26 15.43
CA ARG A 128 18.22 8.72 15.66
C ARG A 128 17.20 7.95 14.80
N TYR A 129 17.51 7.69 13.53
CA TYR A 129 16.72 6.81 12.68
C TYR A 129 16.51 5.43 13.32
N ARG A 130 17.58 4.75 13.75
CA ARG A 130 17.46 3.43 14.42
C ARG A 130 16.62 3.49 15.68
N ARG A 131 16.74 4.57 16.47
CA ARG A 131 15.92 4.78 17.67
C ARG A 131 14.43 4.83 17.34
N TYR A 132 14.02 5.67 16.38
CA TYR A 132 12.60 5.82 16.05
C TYR A 132 12.07 4.72 15.12
N LEU A 133 12.94 4.02 14.38
CA LEU A 133 12.58 2.76 13.74
C LEU A 133 12.02 1.78 14.78
N GLN A 134 12.72 1.59 15.89
CA GLN A 134 12.29 0.69 16.96
C GLN A 134 11.14 1.24 17.80
N LYS A 135 11.18 2.53 18.16
CA LYS A 135 10.23 3.10 19.12
C LYS A 135 8.93 3.64 18.50
N LEU A 136 8.91 3.92 17.20
CA LEU A 136 7.75 4.52 16.52
C LEU A 136 7.33 3.72 15.28
N TYR A 137 8.22 3.57 14.29
CA TYR A 137 7.82 3.02 12.99
C TYR A 137 7.45 1.53 13.05
N ILE A 138 8.23 0.68 13.74
CA ILE A 138 7.87 -0.72 13.94
C ILE A 138 6.56 -0.87 14.74
N PRO A 139 6.34 -0.13 15.84
CA PRO A 139 5.03 -0.09 16.50
C PRO A 139 3.87 0.33 15.58
N LEU A 140 4.04 1.34 14.74
CA LEU A 140 3.03 1.73 13.74
C LEU A 140 2.75 0.59 12.74
N ILE A 141 3.79 -0.06 12.23
CA ILE A 141 3.68 -1.21 11.33
C ILE A 141 2.91 -2.35 12.02
N LYS A 142 3.26 -2.68 13.26
CA LYS A 142 2.59 -3.72 14.05
C LYS A 142 1.10 -3.43 14.21
N ASP A 143 0.75 -2.19 14.52
CA ASP A 143 -0.63 -1.79 14.71
C ASP A 143 -1.43 -1.81 13.40
N ALA A 144 -0.85 -1.35 12.29
CA ALA A 144 -1.46 -1.46 10.96
C ALA A 144 -1.74 -2.92 10.59
N ILE A 145 -0.76 -3.82 10.82
CA ILE A 145 -0.90 -5.26 10.57
C ILE A 145 -2.00 -5.86 11.44
N ALA A 146 -2.08 -5.48 12.72
CA ALA A 146 -3.14 -5.93 13.63
C ALA A 146 -4.54 -5.49 13.18
N HIS A 147 -4.63 -4.39 12.42
CA HIS A 147 -5.87 -3.94 11.79
C HIS A 147 -6.13 -4.58 10.41
N GLY A 148 -5.28 -5.50 9.95
CA GLY A 148 -5.44 -6.17 8.67
C GLY A 148 -5.00 -5.33 7.47
N LEU A 149 -3.98 -4.48 7.65
CA LEU A 149 -3.33 -3.73 6.58
C LEU A 149 -1.96 -4.32 6.23
N TYR A 150 -1.70 -4.52 4.94
CA TYR A 150 -0.34 -4.59 4.42
C TYR A 150 0.35 -3.25 4.59
N VAL A 151 1.68 -3.23 4.72
CA VAL A 151 2.41 -1.97 4.89
C VAL A 151 3.46 -1.79 3.81
N ILE A 152 3.40 -0.66 3.10
CA ILE A 152 4.46 -0.20 2.20
C ILE A 152 5.21 0.91 2.93
N VAL A 153 6.50 0.73 3.17
CA VAL A 153 7.31 1.75 3.85
C VAL A 153 8.15 2.49 2.82
N ARG A 154 8.06 3.82 2.81
CA ARG A 154 8.92 4.71 2.01
C ARG A 154 9.98 5.38 2.89
N PRO A 155 11.13 5.82 2.34
CA PRO A 155 12.24 6.31 3.14
C PRO A 155 11.92 7.69 3.74
N PRO A 156 12.77 8.18 4.66
CA PRO A 156 12.65 9.55 5.13
C PRO A 156 12.92 10.59 4.06
N GLY A 157 11.97 11.51 3.91
CA GLY A 157 12.03 12.64 3.01
C GLY A 157 11.71 12.30 1.56
N VAL A 158 12.04 13.22 0.65
CA VAL A 158 11.82 13.07 -0.80
C VAL A 158 13.14 13.11 -1.57
N CYS A 159 13.14 12.69 -2.84
CA CYS A 159 14.35 12.78 -3.64
C CYS A 159 14.76 14.25 -3.90
N PRO A 160 16.06 14.56 -3.88
CA PRO A 160 16.59 15.75 -4.54
C PRO A 160 16.20 15.76 -6.04
N GLY A 161 16.09 16.96 -6.62
CA GLY A 161 15.74 17.11 -8.04
C GLY A 161 16.75 16.46 -9.00
N ASP A 162 18.01 16.38 -8.60
CA ASP A 162 19.06 15.64 -9.30
C ASP A 162 19.72 14.65 -8.35
N ILE A 163 19.71 13.37 -8.72
CA ILE A 163 20.41 12.30 -8.02
C ILE A 163 21.34 11.57 -8.99
N ARG A 164 22.47 11.06 -8.48
CA ARG A 164 23.49 10.38 -9.28
C ARG A 164 23.94 9.10 -8.62
N VAL A 165 24.33 8.12 -9.44
CA VAL A 165 24.92 6.86 -8.93
C VAL A 165 26.05 7.19 -7.96
N ASP A 166 26.04 6.53 -6.80
CA ASP A 166 27.00 6.71 -5.72
C ASP A 166 27.09 8.12 -5.10
N ASP A 167 26.13 9.01 -5.33
CA ASP A 167 26.09 10.29 -4.65
C ASP A 167 25.74 10.17 -3.15
N LYS A 168 25.60 11.33 -2.48
CA LYS A 168 25.23 11.37 -1.05
C LYS A 168 23.86 10.73 -0.78
N TYR A 169 22.89 10.89 -1.68
CA TYR A 169 21.53 10.40 -1.51
C TYR A 169 21.45 8.89 -1.80
N ASN A 170 22.19 8.39 -2.79
CA ASN A 170 22.29 6.96 -3.06
C ASN A 170 22.90 6.19 -1.89
N ARG A 171 23.99 6.72 -1.30
CA ARG A 171 24.60 6.14 -0.07
C ARG A 171 23.65 6.21 1.11
N TYR A 172 22.89 7.30 1.23
CA TYR A 172 21.86 7.45 2.24
C TYR A 172 20.78 6.37 2.12
N LEU A 173 20.22 6.15 0.93
CA LEU A 173 19.23 5.10 0.66
C LEU A 173 19.76 3.71 1.01
N LYS A 174 20.99 3.37 0.57
CA LYS A 174 21.64 2.11 0.95
C LYS A 174 21.71 1.96 2.47
N GLY A 175 22.13 3.00 3.18
CA GLY A 175 22.26 2.97 4.64
C GLY A 175 20.94 2.74 5.38
N ILE A 176 19.88 3.47 5.04
CA ILE A 176 18.58 3.34 5.71
C ILE A 176 17.95 1.98 5.42
N TRP A 177 18.03 1.51 4.18
CA TRP A 177 17.40 0.26 3.77
C TRP A 177 18.15 -0.95 4.30
N LYS A 178 19.48 -0.90 4.38
CA LYS A 178 20.28 -1.88 5.13
C LYS A 178 19.77 -2.01 6.57
N ALA A 179 19.58 -0.89 7.26
CA ALA A 179 19.14 -0.90 8.66
C ALA A 179 17.69 -1.39 8.83
N PHE A 180 16.78 -1.04 7.91
CA PHE A 180 15.39 -1.52 7.91
C PHE A 180 15.29 -3.02 7.61
N ALA A 181 15.96 -3.48 6.55
CA ALA A 181 15.91 -4.87 6.08
C ALA A 181 16.59 -5.86 7.04
N ALA A 182 17.51 -5.39 7.88
CA ALA A 182 18.17 -6.19 8.91
C ALA A 182 17.34 -6.37 10.19
N ASP A 183 16.22 -5.65 10.35
CA ASP A 183 15.39 -5.77 11.55
C ASP A 183 14.64 -7.11 11.58
N GLU A 184 14.66 -7.79 12.73
CA GLU A 184 14.10 -9.13 12.89
C GLU A 184 12.58 -9.16 12.63
N TYR A 185 11.83 -8.17 13.12
CA TYR A 185 10.39 -8.13 12.91
C TYR A 185 10.06 -7.88 11.43
N ILE A 186 10.83 -7.02 10.76
CA ILE A 186 10.69 -6.77 9.33
C ILE A 186 10.96 -8.04 8.51
N GLN A 187 12.00 -8.81 8.85
CA GLN A 187 12.31 -10.07 8.15
C GLN A 187 11.21 -11.12 8.34
N GLN A 188 10.76 -11.32 9.57
CA GLN A 188 9.72 -12.29 9.91
C GLN A 188 8.38 -11.98 9.22
N ASN A 189 8.12 -10.70 8.93
CA ASN A 189 6.87 -10.24 8.32
C ASN A 189 7.07 -9.71 6.89
N SER A 190 8.12 -10.15 6.20
CA SER A 190 8.46 -9.68 4.85
C SER A 190 7.42 -10.03 3.77
N GLY A 191 6.51 -10.97 4.03
CA GLY A 191 5.33 -11.21 3.17
C GLY A 191 4.20 -10.19 3.37
N ILE A 192 4.24 -9.36 4.41
CA ILE A 192 3.20 -8.40 4.78
C ILE A 192 3.73 -6.95 4.68
N ILE A 193 5.03 -6.78 4.91
CA ILE A 193 5.75 -5.51 4.86
C ILE A 193 6.54 -5.46 3.56
N SER A 194 6.48 -4.32 2.87
CA SER A 194 7.20 -4.06 1.63
C SER A 194 7.94 -2.73 1.67
N ILE A 195 8.95 -2.59 0.81
CA ILE A 195 9.85 -1.44 0.77
C ILE A 195 9.62 -0.68 -0.54
N GLU A 196 9.33 0.61 -0.48
CA GLU A 196 9.40 1.52 -1.62
C GLU A 196 10.75 2.26 -1.59
N LEU A 197 11.59 2.08 -2.62
CA LEU A 197 13.01 2.45 -2.51
C LEU A 197 13.25 3.95 -2.32
N ALA A 198 12.46 4.80 -2.99
CA ALA A 198 12.57 6.25 -2.91
C ALA A 198 11.28 6.91 -3.36
N ASN A 199 11.01 8.11 -2.84
CA ASN A 199 9.89 8.94 -3.26
C ASN A 199 10.33 9.95 -4.33
N GLU A 200 9.66 9.93 -5.47
CA GLU A 200 9.72 10.90 -6.56
C GLU A 200 11.12 11.24 -7.09
N PRO A 201 11.91 10.27 -7.58
CA PRO A 201 13.08 10.61 -8.39
C PRO A 201 12.67 11.50 -9.58
N VAL A 202 13.32 12.66 -9.73
CA VAL A 202 13.02 13.59 -10.84
C VAL A 202 13.99 13.35 -12.00
N ARG A 203 15.29 13.63 -11.81
CA ARG A 203 16.35 13.37 -12.78
C ARG A 203 17.40 12.45 -12.16
N VAL A 204 17.68 11.34 -12.83
CA VAL A 204 18.62 10.31 -12.39
C VAL A 204 19.77 10.23 -13.38
N HIS A 205 20.99 10.38 -12.90
CA HIS A 205 22.21 10.44 -13.71
C HIS A 205 23.16 9.29 -13.37
N LEU A 206 24.06 8.97 -14.31
CA LEU A 206 25.23 8.13 -14.03
C LEU A 206 26.18 8.81 -13.03
N GLY A 207 27.15 8.07 -12.51
CA GLY A 207 28.07 8.56 -11.48
C GLY A 207 28.92 9.76 -11.92
N ASP A 208 29.21 9.87 -13.21
CA ASP A 208 29.90 11.02 -13.82
C ASP A 208 28.99 12.24 -14.05
N GLY A 209 27.69 12.11 -13.76
CA GLY A 209 26.67 13.13 -13.96
C GLY A 209 26.09 13.20 -15.37
N SER A 210 26.42 12.27 -16.25
CA SER A 210 25.80 12.17 -17.58
C SER A 210 24.40 11.54 -17.54
N ASN A 211 23.56 11.93 -18.50
CA ASN A 211 22.25 11.31 -18.74
C ASN A 211 22.42 10.00 -19.50
N SER A 212 21.71 8.95 -19.10
CA SER A 212 21.70 7.65 -19.79
C SER A 212 20.42 6.88 -19.48
N ASP A 213 19.94 6.09 -20.44
CA ASP A 213 18.83 5.15 -20.25
C ASP A 213 19.18 4.00 -19.28
N LYS A 214 20.44 3.86 -18.88
CA LYS A 214 20.88 2.92 -17.84
C LYS A 214 20.86 3.53 -16.42
N ALA A 215 20.68 4.84 -16.28
CA ALA A 215 20.86 5.54 -15.00
C ALA A 215 19.91 5.04 -13.91
N LEU A 216 18.63 4.82 -14.24
CA LEU A 216 17.65 4.27 -13.30
C LEU A 216 18.03 2.88 -12.77
N HIS A 217 18.49 1.99 -13.65
CA HIS A 217 19.00 0.68 -13.26
C HIS A 217 20.21 0.82 -12.33
N ASP A 218 21.24 1.55 -12.76
CA ASP A 218 22.50 1.64 -12.03
C ASP A 218 22.37 2.36 -10.69
N TYR A 219 21.38 3.25 -10.57
CA TYR A 219 21.08 3.92 -9.32
C TYR A 219 20.39 2.99 -8.32
N PHE A 220 19.35 2.25 -8.75
CA PHE A 220 18.50 1.46 -7.84
C PHE A 220 18.94 0.02 -7.64
N GLN A 221 19.62 -0.60 -8.62
CA GLN A 221 20.10 -1.99 -8.49
C GLN A 221 21.01 -2.19 -7.27
N PRO A 222 21.98 -1.29 -6.95
CA PRO A 222 22.78 -1.43 -5.73
C PRO A 222 21.96 -1.31 -4.43
N VAL A 223 20.87 -0.54 -4.44
CA VAL A 223 19.97 -0.41 -3.27
C VAL A 223 19.18 -1.70 -3.06
N VAL A 224 18.68 -2.31 -4.16
CA VAL A 224 18.03 -3.63 -4.13
C VAL A 224 18.99 -4.70 -3.60
N ASN A 225 20.23 -4.73 -4.09
CA ASN A 225 21.25 -5.67 -3.64
C ASN A 225 21.50 -5.54 -2.13
N GLU A 226 21.69 -4.31 -1.63
CA GLU A 226 21.92 -4.05 -0.22
C GLU A 226 20.76 -4.58 0.67
N ILE A 227 19.51 -4.43 0.22
CA ILE A 227 18.33 -4.96 0.92
C ILE A 227 18.36 -6.49 0.95
N ARG A 228 18.63 -7.14 -0.20
CA ARG A 228 18.66 -8.61 -0.31
C ARG A 228 19.83 -9.22 0.46
N GLU A 229 20.97 -8.54 0.54
CA GLU A 229 22.10 -8.94 1.37
C GLU A 229 21.76 -9.02 2.86
N GLN A 230 20.76 -8.28 3.34
CA GLN A 230 20.26 -8.40 4.71
C GLN A 230 19.28 -9.56 4.90
N GLY A 231 18.91 -10.29 3.84
CA GLY A 231 17.99 -11.43 3.91
C GLY A 231 16.51 -11.06 3.83
N PHE A 232 16.16 -9.82 3.48
CA PHE A 232 14.77 -9.42 3.27
C PHE A 232 14.20 -10.09 2.01
N LYS A 233 13.10 -10.84 2.17
CA LYS A 233 12.45 -11.60 1.08
C LYS A 233 11.19 -10.95 0.52
N GLY A 234 10.80 -9.82 1.09
CA GLY A 234 9.55 -9.15 0.79
C GLY A 234 9.57 -8.39 -0.52
N ILE A 235 8.42 -7.80 -0.84
CA ILE A 235 8.27 -7.04 -2.08
C ILE A 235 9.09 -5.74 -1.99
N ILE A 236 9.87 -5.47 -3.03
CA ILE A 236 10.53 -4.17 -3.25
C ILE A 236 9.82 -3.43 -4.38
N TRP A 237 9.35 -2.22 -4.11
CA TRP A 237 8.75 -1.31 -5.09
C TRP A 237 9.79 -0.30 -5.57
N VAL A 238 10.15 -0.41 -6.84
CA VAL A 238 11.16 0.39 -7.53
C VAL A 238 10.50 1.61 -8.17
N PRO A 239 10.93 2.84 -7.86
CA PRO A 239 10.38 4.05 -8.46
C PRO A 239 10.94 4.31 -9.86
N GLY A 240 10.21 5.09 -10.66
CA GLY A 240 10.67 5.64 -11.94
C GLY A 240 11.16 7.08 -11.80
N ALA A 241 11.63 7.66 -12.91
CA ALA A 241 11.98 9.08 -12.99
C ALA A 241 10.73 9.96 -13.19
N GLY A 242 10.94 11.28 -13.27
CA GLY A 242 9.88 12.25 -13.52
C GLY A 242 8.77 12.19 -12.47
N TYR A 243 9.14 12.22 -11.19
CA TYR A 243 8.19 12.12 -10.07
C TYR A 243 7.43 10.78 -10.09
N GLN A 244 8.12 9.66 -10.35
CA GLN A 244 7.51 8.32 -10.47
C GLN A 244 6.46 8.20 -11.59
N SER A 245 6.70 8.83 -12.75
CA SER A 245 5.83 8.71 -13.94
C SER A 245 6.52 8.07 -15.16
N GLN A 246 7.85 7.89 -15.13
CA GLN A 246 8.63 7.45 -16.29
C GLN A 246 9.42 6.15 -16.01
N TYR A 247 9.11 5.08 -16.75
CA TYR A 247 9.63 3.72 -16.52
C TYR A 247 10.19 3.05 -17.78
N GLN A 248 10.18 3.73 -18.92
CA GLN A 248 10.51 3.13 -20.23
C GLN A 248 11.94 2.57 -20.28
N ASP A 249 12.86 3.17 -19.57
CA ASP A 249 14.26 2.76 -19.49
C ASP A 249 14.44 1.37 -18.87
N TYR A 250 13.57 0.97 -17.94
CA TYR A 250 13.58 -0.38 -17.36
C TYR A 250 13.27 -1.48 -18.36
N VAL A 251 12.68 -1.18 -19.51
CA VAL A 251 12.48 -2.17 -20.59
C VAL A 251 13.83 -2.65 -21.15
N LYS A 252 14.79 -1.73 -21.27
CA LYS A 252 16.15 -2.03 -21.76
C LYS A 252 17.07 -2.52 -20.65
N TYR A 253 16.94 -1.93 -19.46
CA TYR A 253 17.78 -2.22 -18.30
C TYR A 253 16.92 -2.56 -17.08
N PRO A 254 16.32 -3.76 -17.04
CA PRO A 254 15.47 -4.16 -15.94
C PRO A 254 16.28 -4.40 -14.66
N ILE A 255 15.67 -4.16 -13.50
CA ILE A 255 16.21 -4.61 -12.22
C ILE A 255 16.25 -6.14 -12.20
N THR A 256 17.35 -6.68 -11.67
CA THR A 256 17.49 -8.10 -11.35
C THR A 256 17.37 -8.29 -9.85
N ASP A 257 16.53 -9.23 -9.43
CA ASP A 257 16.29 -9.51 -8.01
C ASP A 257 16.48 -11.02 -7.76
N SER A 258 17.28 -11.37 -6.76
CA SER A 258 17.54 -12.77 -6.40
C SER A 258 16.30 -13.50 -5.90
N GLU A 259 15.31 -12.77 -5.37
CA GLU A 259 14.04 -13.33 -4.89
C GLU A 259 12.93 -13.31 -5.98
N ASP A 260 13.18 -12.67 -7.14
CA ASP A 260 12.16 -12.28 -8.14
C ASP A 260 10.89 -11.68 -7.49
N ASN A 261 11.06 -10.92 -6.41
CA ASN A 261 9.99 -10.38 -5.61
C ASN A 261 10.09 -8.85 -5.53
N PHE A 262 10.17 -8.22 -6.71
CA PHE A 262 10.13 -6.78 -6.88
C PHE A 262 9.09 -6.38 -7.92
N SER A 263 8.65 -5.13 -7.83
CA SER A 263 7.86 -4.47 -8.85
C SER A 263 8.01 -2.94 -8.78
N TYR A 264 7.06 -2.16 -9.30
CA TYR A 264 7.21 -0.71 -9.49
C TYR A 264 6.15 0.10 -8.73
N ALA A 265 6.62 1.14 -8.02
CA ALA A 265 5.79 2.17 -7.39
C ALA A 265 5.63 3.35 -8.34
N VAL A 266 4.41 3.81 -8.60
CA VAL A 266 4.03 4.80 -9.64
C VAL A 266 3.18 5.90 -9.02
N HIS A 267 3.33 7.16 -9.47
CA HIS A 267 2.43 8.25 -9.09
C HIS A 267 1.52 8.61 -10.26
N VAL A 268 0.25 8.94 -9.97
CA VAL A 268 -0.73 9.28 -11.01
C VAL A 268 -1.53 10.51 -10.63
N TYR A 269 -1.37 11.56 -11.42
CA TYR A 269 -2.11 12.82 -11.25
C TYR A 269 -2.73 13.32 -12.56
N SER A 270 -3.75 14.16 -12.43
CA SER A 270 -4.36 14.89 -13.55
C SER A 270 -3.30 15.74 -14.27
N GLY A 271 -3.31 15.72 -15.61
CA GLY A 271 -2.30 16.33 -16.47
C GLY A 271 -1.16 15.39 -16.88
N TRP A 272 -1.04 14.22 -16.25
CA TRP A 272 0.01 13.25 -16.56
C TRP A 272 -0.43 12.28 -17.68
N TYR A 273 0.47 11.36 -18.09
CA TYR A 273 0.17 10.29 -19.04
C TYR A 273 -0.46 10.77 -20.36
N GLY A 274 0.15 11.78 -20.97
CA GLY A 274 -0.32 12.38 -22.23
C GLY A 274 -1.39 13.46 -22.01
N ASN A 275 -1.19 14.30 -20.99
CA ASN A 275 -2.08 15.40 -20.65
C ASN A 275 -3.53 14.94 -20.40
N MET A 276 -3.69 13.83 -19.67
CA MET A 276 -5.01 13.32 -19.30
C MET A 276 -5.59 14.20 -18.21
N THR A 277 -6.67 14.91 -18.51
CA THR A 277 -7.32 15.88 -17.62
C THR A 277 -8.84 15.78 -17.76
N ASP A 278 -9.61 16.54 -16.99
CA ASP A 278 -11.06 16.66 -17.20
C ASP A 278 -11.46 17.11 -18.63
N LYS A 279 -10.57 17.81 -19.34
CA LYS A 279 -10.79 18.22 -20.75
C LYS A 279 -10.36 17.16 -21.75
N ASN A 280 -9.57 16.17 -21.32
CA ASN A 280 -8.99 15.12 -22.14
C ASN A 280 -8.97 13.81 -21.33
N CYS A 281 -10.12 13.17 -21.18
CA CYS A 281 -10.31 11.98 -20.33
C CYS A 281 -10.80 10.75 -21.11
N ASN A 282 -10.41 10.59 -22.37
CA ASN A 282 -10.76 9.39 -23.14
C ASN A 282 -10.10 8.13 -22.55
N HIS A 283 -10.90 7.12 -22.21
CA HIS A 283 -10.44 5.93 -21.49
C HIS A 283 -9.35 5.16 -22.25
N ASP A 284 -9.56 4.85 -23.54
CA ASP A 284 -8.62 4.08 -24.36
C ASP A 284 -7.30 4.82 -24.57
N THR A 285 -7.36 6.16 -24.66
CA THR A 285 -6.18 7.00 -24.75
C THR A 285 -5.40 6.97 -23.45
N PHE A 286 -6.06 7.05 -22.30
CA PHE A 286 -5.37 6.91 -21.01
C PHE A 286 -4.69 5.54 -20.90
N ILE A 287 -5.40 4.45 -21.21
CA ILE A 287 -4.86 3.07 -21.17
C ILE A 287 -3.60 2.95 -22.03
N ARG A 288 -3.63 3.45 -23.27
CA ARG A 288 -2.47 3.42 -24.17
C ARG A 288 -1.31 4.27 -23.66
N ASN A 289 -1.59 5.48 -23.19
CA ASN A 289 -0.55 6.38 -22.71
C ASN A 289 0.10 5.87 -21.42
N PHE A 290 -0.70 5.36 -20.49
CA PHE A 290 -0.22 4.75 -19.25
C PHE A 290 0.69 3.57 -19.55
N LYS A 291 0.27 2.64 -20.42
CA LYS A 291 1.14 1.53 -20.87
C LYS A 291 2.42 2.03 -21.54
N SER A 292 2.36 3.08 -22.35
CA SER A 292 3.55 3.62 -23.02
C SER A 292 4.59 4.17 -22.04
N GLN A 293 4.15 4.81 -20.94
CA GLN A 293 5.03 5.37 -19.92
C GLN A 293 5.42 4.36 -18.83
N VAL A 294 4.52 3.42 -18.51
CA VAL A 294 4.67 2.34 -17.52
C VAL A 294 4.52 0.97 -18.20
N PRO A 295 5.41 0.60 -19.13
CA PRO A 295 5.28 -0.65 -19.90
C PRO A 295 5.28 -1.91 -19.02
N MET A 296 5.89 -1.83 -17.84
CA MET A 296 5.98 -2.93 -16.88
C MET A 296 4.62 -3.42 -16.36
N VAL A 297 3.54 -2.64 -16.53
CA VAL A 297 2.17 -3.02 -16.15
C VAL A 297 1.72 -4.34 -16.80
N GLU A 298 2.28 -4.70 -17.96
CA GLU A 298 1.93 -5.95 -18.66
C GLU A 298 2.62 -7.18 -18.05
N THR A 299 3.73 -6.99 -17.34
CA THR A 299 4.62 -8.07 -16.91
C THR A 299 4.79 -8.17 -15.39
N LYS A 300 4.50 -7.11 -14.65
CA LYS A 300 4.68 -6.98 -13.20
C LYS A 300 3.48 -6.22 -12.59
N PRO A 301 3.12 -6.47 -11.32
CA PRO A 301 2.02 -5.74 -10.66
C PRO A 301 2.42 -4.28 -10.38
N ILE A 302 1.56 -3.31 -10.61
CA ILE A 302 1.90 -1.90 -10.31
C ILE A 302 1.31 -1.50 -8.97
N MET A 303 2.02 -0.68 -8.20
CA MET A 303 1.43 0.01 -7.05
C MET A 303 1.42 1.51 -7.34
N VAL A 304 0.24 2.10 -7.49
CA VAL A 304 0.11 3.56 -7.52
C VAL A 304 0.17 4.07 -6.09
N THR A 305 1.32 4.61 -5.70
CA THR A 305 1.62 4.98 -4.31
C THR A 305 1.14 6.38 -3.95
N GLU A 306 0.82 7.21 -4.95
CA GLU A 306 0.18 8.51 -4.77
C GLU A 306 -0.76 8.83 -5.94
N ILE A 307 -1.94 9.30 -5.57
CA ILE A 307 -3.01 9.78 -6.44
C ILE A 307 -4.08 10.39 -5.55
N ASP A 308 -4.63 11.51 -5.96
CA ASP A 308 -5.84 12.08 -5.40
C ASP A 308 -6.47 13.01 -6.44
N TRP A 309 -7.70 13.42 -6.17
CA TRP A 309 -8.33 14.46 -6.96
C TRP A 309 -9.50 15.09 -6.21
N SER A 310 -9.73 16.35 -6.52
CA SER A 310 -10.98 17.04 -6.25
C SER A 310 -11.19 18.15 -7.27
N PRO A 311 -12.45 18.56 -7.52
CA PRO A 311 -12.72 19.68 -8.41
C PRO A 311 -12.15 20.99 -7.88
N GLU A 312 -12.03 21.97 -8.78
CA GLU A 312 -11.75 23.35 -8.42
C GLU A 312 -12.73 23.86 -7.34
N ASP A 313 -12.22 24.57 -6.33
CA ASP A 313 -13.03 25.15 -5.27
C ASP A 313 -13.72 26.43 -5.77
N PRO A 314 -15.05 26.45 -5.91
CA PRO A 314 -15.77 27.63 -6.40
C PRO A 314 -15.58 28.88 -5.53
N ASP A 315 -15.27 28.72 -4.24
CA ASP A 315 -15.09 29.82 -3.30
C ASP A 315 -13.67 30.43 -3.35
N GLN A 316 -12.76 29.83 -4.13
CA GLN A 316 -11.35 30.22 -4.21
C GLN A 316 -10.86 30.47 -5.63
N LYS A 317 -11.77 30.73 -6.57
CA LYS A 317 -11.45 31.00 -7.99
C LYS A 317 -10.39 32.08 -8.22
N ASP A 318 -10.33 33.10 -7.36
CA ASP A 318 -9.41 34.23 -7.50
C ASP A 318 -8.11 34.05 -6.68
N LYS A 319 -7.89 32.86 -6.11
CA LYS A 319 -6.74 32.55 -5.22
C LYS A 319 -5.77 31.53 -5.82
N GLY A 320 -5.76 31.40 -7.15
CA GLY A 320 -4.85 30.50 -7.84
C GLY A 320 -3.37 30.87 -7.70
N HIS A 321 -2.51 29.92 -8.07
CA HIS A 321 -1.05 30.11 -8.15
C HIS A 321 -0.52 29.53 -9.47
N TYR A 322 0.72 29.87 -9.82
CA TYR A 322 1.42 29.22 -10.92
C TYR A 322 2.14 27.97 -10.41
N ASN A 323 1.92 26.83 -11.07
CA ASN A 323 2.57 25.56 -10.71
C ASN A 323 4.03 25.50 -11.22
N GLU A 324 4.70 24.36 -11.02
CA GLU A 324 6.10 24.12 -11.42
C GLU A 324 6.34 24.20 -12.94
N TRP A 325 5.26 24.29 -13.72
CA TRP A 325 5.25 24.42 -15.18
C TRP A 325 4.82 25.81 -15.65
N GLU A 326 4.78 26.80 -14.75
CA GLU A 326 4.34 28.18 -15.02
C GLU A 326 2.89 28.28 -15.53
N GLN A 327 2.04 27.32 -15.15
CA GLN A 327 0.62 27.31 -15.51
C GLN A 327 -0.23 27.80 -14.33
N TRP A 328 -1.12 28.75 -14.59
CA TRP A 328 -2.09 29.19 -13.59
C TRP A 328 -3.01 28.03 -13.21
N THR A 329 -3.16 27.80 -11.91
CA THR A 329 -3.94 26.71 -11.33
C THR A 329 -4.85 27.25 -10.23
N GLN A 330 -6.16 27.00 -10.36
CA GLN A 330 -7.14 27.31 -9.32
C GLN A 330 -6.98 26.35 -8.13
N PRO A 331 -7.17 26.80 -6.87
CA PRO A 331 -7.24 25.89 -5.74
C PRO A 331 -8.41 24.90 -5.92
N ASN A 332 -8.19 23.65 -5.55
CA ASN A 332 -9.22 22.63 -5.49
C ASN A 332 -9.77 22.48 -4.06
N LEU A 333 -10.65 21.51 -3.84
CA LEU A 333 -11.36 21.30 -2.58
C LEU A 333 -10.53 20.61 -1.48
N GLY A 334 -9.22 20.47 -1.66
CA GLY A 334 -8.28 19.99 -0.63
C GLY A 334 -7.47 18.75 -1.00
N SER A 335 -7.12 18.59 -2.29
CA SER A 335 -6.28 17.52 -2.83
C SER A 335 -5.06 18.10 -3.55
N TRP A 336 -4.09 17.28 -3.94
CA TRP A 336 -2.95 17.72 -4.74
C TRP A 336 -3.34 17.98 -6.20
N ALA A 337 -4.13 17.10 -6.81
CA ALA A 337 -4.56 17.29 -8.20
C ALA A 337 -5.99 17.80 -8.34
N THR A 338 -6.19 18.60 -9.39
CA THR A 338 -7.49 19.13 -9.79
C THR A 338 -8.11 18.25 -10.89
N ALA A 339 -9.18 17.55 -10.56
CA ALA A 339 -9.93 16.68 -11.46
C ALA A 339 -11.29 16.29 -10.87
N SER A 340 -12.17 15.76 -11.71
CA SER A 340 -13.52 15.33 -11.34
C SER A 340 -13.68 13.82 -11.55
N THR A 341 -14.31 13.13 -10.59
CA THR A 341 -14.58 11.68 -10.68
C THR A 341 -15.27 11.31 -11.99
N SER A 342 -16.33 12.02 -12.39
CA SER A 342 -17.12 11.71 -13.60
C SER A 342 -16.37 11.88 -14.92
N LYS A 343 -15.16 12.45 -14.89
CA LYS A 343 -14.31 12.69 -16.06
C LYS A 343 -12.99 11.94 -15.92
N TRP A 344 -11.94 12.63 -15.43
CA TRP A 344 -10.61 12.05 -15.30
C TRP A 344 -10.60 10.84 -14.35
N GLY A 345 -11.37 10.88 -13.25
CA GLY A 345 -11.43 9.76 -12.30
C GLY A 345 -11.97 8.46 -12.94
N LEU A 346 -13.04 8.53 -13.73
CA LEU A 346 -13.57 7.37 -14.45
C LEU A 346 -12.61 6.89 -15.56
N ALA A 347 -11.89 7.80 -16.19
CA ALA A 347 -10.84 7.45 -17.14
C ALA A 347 -9.68 6.71 -16.45
N TRP A 348 -9.29 7.15 -15.26
CA TRP A 348 -8.33 6.43 -14.42
C TRP A 348 -8.87 5.07 -13.98
N LYS A 349 -10.12 4.99 -13.50
CA LYS A 349 -10.73 3.70 -13.13
C LYS A 349 -10.71 2.71 -14.31
N ALA A 350 -10.91 3.18 -15.53
CA ALA A 350 -10.79 2.36 -16.73
C ALA A 350 -9.37 1.80 -16.94
N VAL A 351 -8.32 2.59 -16.66
CA VAL A 351 -6.92 2.10 -16.65
C VAL A 351 -6.75 1.01 -15.61
N HIS A 352 -7.14 1.28 -14.36
CA HIS A 352 -7.04 0.33 -13.26
C HIS A 352 -7.76 -0.99 -13.58
N ASP A 353 -9.01 -0.92 -14.02
CA ASP A 353 -9.84 -2.09 -14.28
C ASP A 353 -9.40 -2.87 -15.54
N HIS A 354 -8.87 -2.18 -16.55
CA HIS A 354 -8.33 -2.81 -17.78
C HIS A 354 -7.12 -3.69 -17.47
N PHE A 355 -6.17 -3.18 -16.68
CA PHE A 355 -4.96 -3.93 -16.36
C PHE A 355 -5.20 -4.94 -15.22
N GLY A 356 -6.06 -4.61 -14.25
CA GLY A 356 -6.50 -5.51 -13.19
C GLY A 356 -5.43 -5.93 -12.18
N ASN A 357 -4.22 -5.36 -12.28
CA ASN A 357 -3.05 -5.66 -11.47
C ASN A 357 -2.38 -4.39 -10.90
N ILE A 358 -3.15 -3.32 -10.77
CA ILE A 358 -2.69 -2.03 -10.27
C ILE A 358 -3.28 -1.85 -8.86
N GLY A 359 -2.44 -1.81 -7.82
CA GLY A 359 -2.86 -1.35 -6.50
C GLY A 359 -2.82 0.18 -6.40
N MET A 360 -3.44 0.77 -5.38
CA MET A 360 -3.55 2.23 -5.25
C MET A 360 -3.60 2.72 -3.79
N THR A 361 -2.93 3.81 -3.47
CA THR A 361 -3.13 4.57 -2.22
C THR A 361 -3.48 6.02 -2.52
N LEU A 362 -4.51 6.55 -1.84
CA LEU A 362 -4.70 8.00 -1.77
C LEU A 362 -3.57 8.66 -0.96
N THR A 363 -3.25 9.90 -1.27
CA THR A 363 -2.09 10.61 -0.73
C THR A 363 -2.22 10.95 0.76
N HIS A 364 -3.45 11.03 1.29
CA HIS A 364 -3.68 11.24 2.72
C HIS A 364 -5.01 10.62 3.20
N PRO A 365 -5.18 10.21 4.48
CA PRO A 365 -6.41 9.56 4.93
C PRO A 365 -7.61 10.52 4.98
N GLN A 366 -7.35 11.82 5.15
CA GLN A 366 -8.37 12.87 5.11
C GLN A 366 -9.06 13.00 3.74
N GLU A 367 -8.39 12.54 2.68
CA GLU A 367 -8.96 12.50 1.34
C GLU A 367 -9.95 11.33 1.22
N TYR A 368 -9.66 10.21 1.89
CA TYR A 368 -10.50 9.02 1.89
C TYR A 368 -11.73 9.17 2.79
N TYR A 369 -11.55 9.63 4.04
CA TYR A 369 -12.62 9.79 5.03
C TYR A 369 -12.50 11.09 5.82
N ASP A 370 -13.62 11.57 6.37
CA ASP A 370 -13.64 12.72 7.28
C ASP A 370 -13.12 12.30 8.66
N ILE A 371 -11.85 12.61 8.89
CA ILE A 371 -11.17 12.28 10.14
C ILE A 371 -11.71 13.05 11.34
N ASP A 372 -12.19 14.28 11.16
CA ASP A 372 -12.68 15.11 12.27
C ASP A 372 -14.05 14.59 12.74
N GLU A 373 -14.92 14.19 11.81
CA GLU A 373 -16.16 13.50 12.16
C GLU A 373 -15.88 12.16 12.85
N TYR A 374 -14.91 11.38 12.36
CA TYR A 374 -14.56 10.11 13.00
C TYR A 374 -14.03 10.31 14.43
N ILE A 375 -13.13 11.27 14.66
CA ILE A 375 -12.61 11.57 16.01
C ILE A 375 -13.75 12.02 16.94
N LYS A 376 -14.71 12.78 16.42
CA LYS A 376 -15.83 13.33 17.20
C LYS A 376 -16.90 12.30 17.54
N SER A 377 -17.28 11.44 16.59
CA SER A 377 -18.49 10.60 16.70
C SER A 377 -18.25 9.11 16.46
N GLY A 378 -17.05 8.72 16.03
CA GLY A 378 -16.72 7.36 15.60
C GLY A 378 -17.29 6.99 14.23
N LYS A 379 -17.92 7.95 13.51
CA LYS A 379 -18.49 7.70 12.20
C LYS A 379 -17.46 7.81 11.09
N VAL A 380 -17.37 6.79 10.25
CA VAL A 380 -16.57 6.84 9.03
C VAL A 380 -17.46 7.29 7.88
N ILE A 381 -17.22 8.50 7.37
CA ILE A 381 -17.88 9.06 6.19
C ILE A 381 -16.81 9.51 5.20
N PRO A 382 -17.09 9.60 3.88
CA PRO A 382 -16.07 9.98 2.92
C PRO A 382 -15.46 11.36 3.19
N GLY A 383 -14.21 11.59 2.77
CA GLY A 383 -13.55 12.89 2.86
C GLY A 383 -14.26 13.97 2.01
N PHE A 384 -13.78 15.21 2.05
CA PHE A 384 -14.31 16.33 1.26
C PHE A 384 -15.77 16.74 1.56
N GLN A 385 -16.20 16.68 2.83
CA GLN A 385 -17.56 17.09 3.20
C GLN A 385 -17.89 18.55 2.81
N ASN A 386 -16.87 19.42 2.75
CA ASN A 386 -16.96 20.79 2.25
C ASN A 386 -17.49 20.88 0.81
N ALA A 387 -17.31 19.86 -0.03
CA ALA A 387 -17.76 19.85 -1.42
C ALA A 387 -19.30 19.74 -1.56
N LYS A 388 -20.01 19.29 -0.52
CA LYS A 388 -21.47 19.09 -0.56
C LYS A 388 -22.25 20.39 -0.81
N LYS A 389 -21.78 21.52 -0.26
CA LYS A 389 -22.44 22.83 -0.45
C LYS A 389 -22.48 23.27 -1.92
N HIS A 390 -21.59 22.71 -2.73
CA HIS A 390 -21.45 23.01 -4.16
C HIS A 390 -22.01 21.90 -5.06
N GLY A 391 -22.56 20.82 -4.49
CA GLY A 391 -22.99 19.65 -5.27
C GLY A 391 -21.84 18.86 -5.91
N LEU A 392 -20.60 19.03 -5.42
CA LEU A 392 -19.38 18.45 -6.00
C LEU A 392 -18.85 17.24 -5.21
N PHE A 393 -19.57 16.79 -4.19
CA PHE A 393 -19.10 15.75 -3.26
C PHE A 393 -18.78 14.41 -3.93
N GLU A 394 -19.59 13.98 -4.89
CA GLU A 394 -19.37 12.73 -5.63
C GLU A 394 -18.21 12.84 -6.64
N GLU A 395 -17.79 14.07 -6.95
CA GLU A 395 -16.67 14.35 -7.86
C GLU A 395 -15.30 14.30 -7.17
N CYS A 396 -15.27 14.21 -5.84
CA CYS A 396 -14.04 14.08 -5.07
C CYS A 396 -13.60 12.61 -4.91
N CYS A 397 -12.28 12.40 -4.82
CA CYS A 397 -11.70 11.07 -4.67
C CYS A 397 -12.17 10.31 -3.42
N GLY A 398 -12.52 10.99 -2.33
CA GLY A 398 -13.02 10.35 -1.11
C GLY A 398 -14.29 9.54 -1.33
N TYR A 399 -15.31 10.14 -1.96
CA TYR A 399 -16.54 9.44 -2.28
C TYR A 399 -16.31 8.30 -3.29
N ALA A 400 -15.53 8.58 -4.33
CA ALA A 400 -15.21 7.60 -5.36
C ALA A 400 -14.49 6.38 -4.78
N CYS A 401 -13.42 6.59 -4.02
CA CYS A 401 -12.57 5.53 -3.49
C CYS A 401 -13.25 4.72 -2.40
N MET A 402 -14.10 5.30 -1.54
CA MET A 402 -14.91 4.49 -0.61
C MET A 402 -15.79 3.47 -1.36
N ASN A 403 -16.33 3.85 -2.52
CA ASN A 403 -17.12 2.94 -3.35
C ASN A 403 -16.24 1.95 -4.13
N TRP A 404 -15.18 2.41 -4.78
CA TRP A 404 -14.31 1.55 -5.60
C TRP A 404 -13.54 0.54 -4.76
N TYR A 405 -13.02 0.93 -3.60
CA TYR A 405 -12.29 0.02 -2.71
C TYR A 405 -13.20 -1.10 -2.22
N LYS A 406 -14.46 -0.77 -1.88
CA LYS A 406 -15.48 -1.77 -1.57
C LYS A 406 -15.75 -2.69 -2.76
N GLU A 407 -15.95 -2.14 -3.96
CA GLU A 407 -16.18 -2.90 -5.19
C GLU A 407 -15.02 -3.89 -5.44
N TRP A 408 -13.79 -3.39 -5.47
CA TRP A 408 -12.59 -4.17 -5.72
C TRP A 408 -12.37 -5.24 -4.65
N TYR A 409 -12.54 -4.89 -3.37
CA TYR A 409 -12.46 -5.84 -2.26
C TYR A 409 -13.49 -6.96 -2.38
N LEU A 410 -14.74 -6.64 -2.73
CA LEU A 410 -15.78 -7.66 -2.88
C LEU A 410 -15.54 -8.51 -4.14
N LYS A 411 -15.10 -7.92 -5.26
CA LYS A 411 -14.77 -8.64 -6.49
C LYS A 411 -13.64 -9.66 -6.29
N GLN A 412 -12.58 -9.30 -5.57
CA GLN A 412 -11.47 -10.23 -5.27
C GLN A 412 -11.83 -11.30 -4.24
N ASN A 413 -12.91 -11.13 -3.48
CA ASN A 413 -13.36 -12.09 -2.47
C ASN A 413 -14.56 -12.94 -2.91
N THR A 414 -15.35 -12.47 -3.89
CA THR A 414 -16.45 -13.24 -4.51
C THR A 414 -15.94 -14.34 -5.44
N THR A 415 -14.71 -14.21 -5.97
CA THR A 415 -14.00 -15.31 -6.67
C THR A 415 -13.50 -16.41 -5.72
N GLY A 416 -13.73 -16.28 -4.42
CA GLY A 416 -13.37 -17.23 -3.35
C GLY A 416 -14.16 -18.54 -3.33
N ILE A 417 -14.73 -19.00 -4.45
CA ILE A 417 -15.08 -20.41 -4.69
C ILE A 417 -14.79 -20.77 -6.16
N LYS A 418 -13.51 -20.93 -6.49
CA LYS A 418 -13.09 -22.15 -7.17
C LYS A 418 -11.94 -22.70 -6.34
N GLN A 419 -12.26 -23.64 -5.44
CA GLN A 419 -11.28 -24.68 -5.11
C GLN A 419 -10.79 -25.17 -6.46
N THR A 420 -9.49 -25.05 -6.73
CA THR A 420 -8.85 -25.83 -7.76
C THR A 420 -9.21 -27.27 -7.41
N GLU A 421 -10.19 -27.83 -8.12
CA GLU A 421 -10.51 -29.24 -8.04
C GLU A 421 -9.21 -29.93 -8.40
N THR A 422 -8.56 -30.45 -7.37
CA THR A 422 -7.59 -31.51 -7.57
C THR A 422 -8.32 -32.56 -8.39
N GLN A 423 -7.83 -32.89 -9.58
CA GLN A 423 -8.35 -33.96 -10.45
C GLN A 423 -8.22 -35.36 -9.80
N ALA A 424 -8.01 -35.42 -8.48
CA ALA A 424 -7.90 -36.63 -7.71
C ALA A 424 -9.30 -37.04 -7.24
N ASP A 425 -9.70 -38.26 -7.60
CA ASP A 425 -10.97 -38.84 -7.19
C ASP A 425 -11.12 -38.91 -5.66
N VAL A 426 -12.37 -38.82 -5.20
CA VAL A 426 -12.70 -38.99 -3.78
C VAL A 426 -12.72 -40.47 -3.44
N VAL A 427 -11.82 -40.89 -2.56
CA VAL A 427 -11.71 -42.27 -2.06
C VAL A 427 -12.67 -42.51 -0.89
N SER A 428 -12.80 -41.54 0.01
CA SER A 428 -13.74 -41.61 1.12
C SER A 428 -14.25 -40.24 1.53
N THR A 429 -15.44 -40.21 2.13
CA THR A 429 -16.08 -38.99 2.64
C THR A 429 -16.53 -39.22 4.08
N LEU A 430 -16.09 -38.35 4.99
CA LEU A 430 -16.47 -38.32 6.40
C LEU A 430 -17.21 -37.03 6.70
N TYR A 431 -18.18 -37.10 7.61
CA TYR A 431 -19.02 -35.96 8.00
C TYR A 431 -18.83 -35.68 9.48
N TYR A 432 -18.69 -34.40 9.83
CA TYR A 432 -18.57 -33.95 11.20
C TYR A 432 -19.63 -32.89 11.48
N ASN A 433 -20.32 -33.00 12.61
CA ASN A 433 -21.22 -31.93 13.06
C ASN A 433 -20.41 -30.71 13.56
N ILE A 434 -21.10 -29.63 13.91
CA ILE A 434 -20.46 -28.40 14.42
C ILE A 434 -19.69 -28.59 15.73
N GLU A 435 -19.98 -29.66 16.47
CA GLU A 435 -19.27 -30.05 17.69
C GLU A 435 -18.00 -30.88 17.40
N GLY A 436 -17.70 -31.14 16.13
CA GLY A 436 -16.55 -31.93 15.70
C GLY A 436 -16.72 -33.44 15.87
N LYS A 437 -17.94 -33.94 16.16
CA LYS A 437 -18.23 -35.38 16.22
C LYS A 437 -18.52 -35.92 14.83
N GLU A 438 -17.90 -37.05 14.52
CA GLU A 438 -18.17 -37.77 13.27
C GLU A 438 -19.61 -38.31 13.27
N VAL A 439 -20.29 -38.15 12.15
CA VAL A 439 -21.66 -38.61 11.93
C VAL A 439 -21.73 -39.41 10.64
N GLU A 440 -22.64 -40.38 10.58
CA GLU A 440 -22.76 -41.30 9.46
C GLU A 440 -23.25 -40.59 8.18
N LYS A 441 -24.23 -39.68 8.32
CA LYS A 441 -24.73 -38.87 7.21
C LYS A 441 -25.38 -37.58 7.73
N PRO A 442 -25.13 -36.44 7.11
CA PRO A 442 -25.71 -35.18 7.56
C PRO A 442 -27.17 -35.06 7.08
N THR A 443 -28.07 -34.64 7.98
CA THR A 443 -29.52 -34.64 7.77
C THR A 443 -30.11 -33.24 7.65
N ALA A 444 -29.68 -32.30 8.50
CA ALA A 444 -30.04 -30.88 8.41
C ALA A 444 -29.06 -30.03 9.24
N GLY A 445 -28.76 -28.82 8.79
CA GLY A 445 -27.85 -27.89 9.48
C GLY A 445 -26.42 -27.86 8.92
N VAL A 446 -25.48 -27.35 9.72
CA VAL A 446 -24.10 -27.09 9.32
C VAL A 446 -23.21 -28.31 9.62
N TYR A 447 -22.43 -28.74 8.64
CA TYR A 447 -21.48 -29.85 8.78
C TYR A 447 -20.14 -29.53 8.13
N ILE A 448 -19.10 -30.22 8.57
CA ILE A 448 -17.79 -30.28 7.90
C ILE A 448 -17.69 -31.62 7.20
N ILE A 449 -17.51 -31.60 5.89
CA ILE A 449 -17.19 -32.78 5.10
C ILE A 449 -15.67 -32.85 4.95
N LYS A 450 -15.06 -33.97 5.33
CA LYS A 450 -13.65 -34.28 5.01
C LYS A 450 -13.61 -35.40 3.99
N GLN A 451 -12.92 -35.18 2.87
CA GLN A 451 -12.78 -36.14 1.80
C GLN A 451 -11.33 -36.54 1.65
N LEU A 452 -11.05 -37.84 1.69
CA LEU A 452 -9.74 -38.38 1.32
C LEU A 452 -9.69 -38.49 -0.20
N LEU A 453 -8.67 -37.90 -0.81
CA LEU A 453 -8.46 -37.93 -2.25
C LEU A 453 -7.50 -39.06 -2.63
N SER A 454 -7.55 -39.51 -3.89
CA SER A 454 -6.71 -40.60 -4.41
C SER A 454 -5.20 -40.33 -4.33
N ASN A 455 -4.80 -39.06 -4.20
CA ASN A 455 -3.42 -38.63 -3.98
C ASN A 455 -3.01 -38.53 -2.49
N GLY A 456 -3.84 -39.03 -1.57
CA GLY A 456 -3.57 -39.03 -0.13
C GLY A 456 -3.83 -37.70 0.59
N LYS A 457 -4.25 -36.64 -0.11
CA LYS A 457 -4.61 -35.35 0.50
C LYS A 457 -6.03 -35.37 1.04
N ILE A 458 -6.30 -34.52 2.03
CA ILE A 458 -7.63 -34.35 2.62
C ILE A 458 -8.22 -33.01 2.16
N ARG A 459 -9.39 -33.06 1.53
CA ARG A 459 -10.21 -31.88 1.19
C ARG A 459 -11.28 -31.69 2.25
N SER A 460 -11.28 -30.55 2.93
CA SER A 460 -12.33 -30.20 3.91
C SER A 460 -13.23 -29.10 3.37
N ARG A 461 -14.55 -29.23 3.53
CA ARG A 461 -15.53 -28.21 3.15
C ARG A 461 -16.65 -28.10 4.17
N LYS A 462 -17.09 -26.87 4.46
CA LYS A 462 -18.28 -26.61 5.26
C LYS A 462 -19.51 -26.65 4.34
N VAL A 463 -20.52 -27.42 4.72
CA VAL A 463 -21.79 -27.51 3.99
C VAL A 463 -22.93 -27.13 4.93
N PHE A 464 -23.97 -26.54 4.34
CA PHE A 464 -25.24 -26.29 4.99
C PHE A 464 -26.31 -27.06 4.24
N LEU A 465 -26.97 -28.00 4.92
CA LEU A 465 -28.06 -28.79 4.37
C LEU A 465 -29.36 -28.27 4.94
N LYS A 466 -30.29 -27.94 4.04
CA LYS A 466 -31.62 -27.43 4.40
C LYS A 466 -32.50 -28.54 4.94
#